data_AF-A0A3E0QJV6-F1
#
_entry.id   AF-A0A3E0QJV6-F1
#
_cell.length_a   1.000
_cell.length_b   1.000
_cell.length_c   1.000
_cell.angle_alpha   90.00
_cell.angle_beta   90.00
_cell.angle_gamma   90.00
#
_symmetry.space_group_name_H-M   'P 1'
#
loop_
_entity.id
_entity.type
_entity.pdbx_description
1 polymer ?
#
loop_
_entity_poly.entity_id
_entity_poly.type
_entity_poly.pdbx_seq_one_letter_code
_entity_poly.pdbx_strand_id
1 'polypeptide(L)'
;MESLSKTIKKLSEVEYQELLSAVAGRKNNKPYLVLEAARKNQFDESQMMEMLGVNPSTYYTLKSRLNERVAQYLSKNVKNPISVLKDKVALVPAMVFSNDRDVSIRALKNLEKQLIEYDLSNELIVVYKALARLSMYNGDYNYYEKEYNRHVAYSLAVVKAEDLFYDFVKRAGNYILTRDERDLESVQANLRELTNISELYQGHRLFVMYNIVRIYYMCLFTSRTENLKSLEIEIDTILQQIRKNFEKYELDTFYQSIKFMVDFLYFEYYQKTGNAVRADHYYKIINKDVPEISFKPVFSFYVTQFLESKVERYMETSRIEDLTDINSDLDSSYDVHTNEPYPYISYKRFQSISKFYEGDYSGAARVINNLRNELSLKKYLFTDVEFKLFQALQYCFVGEDGLCSQLLQSIKRQINDDEQTFTSASIFIKFLKAAIKPEEFRKKVKRLNEIYNAFQESNAGGRGILWYVKLDDAMIRRLANPIKD
;
A
#
# COMPACT_ATOMS: atom_id res chain seq x y z
N MET A 1 9.70 -21.02 6.66
CA MET A 1 10.38 -21.81 7.72
C MET A 1 11.42 -21.01 8.48
N GLU A 2 12.18 -20.09 7.85
CA GLU A 2 13.15 -19.29 8.61
C GLU A 2 12.53 -18.51 9.79
N SER A 3 11.38 -17.85 9.61
CA SER A 3 10.71 -17.14 10.72
C SER A 3 10.25 -18.10 11.82
N LEU A 4 9.56 -19.18 11.47
CA LEU A 4 9.10 -20.21 12.41
C LEU A 4 10.26 -20.92 13.14
N SER A 5 11.36 -21.22 12.45
CA SER A 5 12.58 -21.79 13.04
C SER A 5 13.24 -20.82 14.03
N LYS A 6 13.23 -19.51 13.73
CA LYS A 6 13.70 -18.47 14.66
C LYS A 6 12.81 -18.41 15.90
N THR A 7 11.48 -18.50 15.74
CA THR A 7 10.54 -18.54 16.86
C THR A 7 10.71 -19.80 17.70
N ILE A 8 10.83 -20.99 17.09
CA ILE A 8 11.04 -22.27 17.79
C ILE A 8 12.35 -22.27 18.59
N LYS A 9 13.41 -21.63 18.08
CA LYS A 9 14.69 -21.47 18.80
C LYS A 9 14.61 -20.52 19.99
N LYS A 10 13.68 -19.57 19.98
CA LYS A 10 13.45 -18.62 21.08
C LYS A 10 12.58 -19.19 22.21
N LEU A 11 11.90 -20.33 21.98
CA LEU A 11 11.11 -21.00 23.01
C LEU A 11 12.02 -21.60 24.10
N SER A 12 11.61 -21.43 25.36
CA SER A 12 12.20 -22.15 26.47
C SER A 12 12.12 -23.67 26.27
N GLU A 13 12.97 -24.43 26.96
CA GLU A 13 12.95 -25.90 26.85
C GLU A 13 11.58 -26.48 27.23
N VAL A 14 10.89 -25.87 28.20
CA VAL A 14 9.54 -26.27 28.63
C VAL A 14 8.51 -26.05 27.51
N GLU A 15 8.45 -24.83 26.97
CA GLU A 15 7.50 -24.47 25.89
C GLU A 15 7.74 -25.29 24.62
N TYR A 16 8.99 -25.65 24.35
CA TYR A 16 9.34 -26.47 23.19
C TYR A 16 8.94 -27.93 23.35
N GLN A 17 9.09 -28.52 24.54
CA GLN A 17 8.61 -29.87 24.79
C GLN A 17 7.08 -29.93 24.73
N GLU A 18 6.38 -28.89 25.19
CA GLU A 18 4.94 -28.75 25.04
C GLU A 18 4.53 -28.64 23.55
N LEU A 19 5.21 -27.80 22.76
CA LEU A 19 5.02 -27.69 21.31
C LEU A 19 5.23 -29.05 20.63
N LEU A 20 6.31 -29.76 20.93
CA LEU A 20 6.62 -31.08 20.37
C LEU A 20 5.51 -32.09 20.68
N SER A 21 5.04 -32.11 21.93
CA SER A 21 3.99 -33.02 22.37
C SER A 21 2.65 -32.74 21.66
N ALA A 22 2.32 -31.47 21.45
CA ALA A 22 1.05 -31.05 20.86
C ALA A 22 1.03 -31.15 19.33
N VAL A 23 2.15 -30.89 18.67
CA VAL A 23 2.22 -30.76 17.21
C VAL A 23 2.74 -32.04 16.53
N ALA A 24 3.72 -32.72 17.13
CA ALA A 24 4.39 -33.87 16.53
C ALA A 24 4.06 -35.22 17.19
N GLY A 25 3.60 -35.20 18.45
CA GLY A 25 3.24 -36.41 19.18
C GLY A 25 4.47 -37.26 19.55
N ARG A 26 4.56 -38.51 19.04
CA ARG A 26 5.60 -39.48 19.42
C ARG A 26 6.98 -39.11 18.86
N LYS A 27 8.05 -39.41 19.64
CA LYS A 27 9.47 -39.12 19.34
C LYS A 27 10.03 -39.63 18.00
N ASN A 28 9.35 -40.56 17.32
CA ASN A 28 9.85 -41.17 16.08
C ASN A 28 9.01 -40.82 14.83
N ASN A 29 8.08 -39.87 14.92
CA ASN A 29 7.27 -39.47 13.77
C ASN A 29 7.98 -38.41 12.91
N LYS A 30 7.74 -38.43 11.60
CA LYS A 30 8.36 -37.49 10.63
C LYS A 30 8.22 -36.00 11.04
N PRO A 31 7.05 -35.51 11.52
CA PRO A 31 6.92 -34.17 12.11
C PRO A 31 7.86 -33.86 13.28
N TYR A 32 8.16 -34.85 14.14
CA TYR A 32 9.02 -34.68 15.32
C TYR A 32 10.46 -34.40 14.88
N LEU A 33 10.97 -35.22 13.96
CA LEU A 33 12.31 -35.07 13.40
C LEU A 33 12.49 -33.72 12.69
N VAL A 34 11.46 -33.24 11.98
CA VAL A 34 11.48 -31.92 11.34
C VAL A 34 11.55 -30.77 12.35
N LEU A 35 10.79 -30.85 13.46
CA LEU A 35 10.83 -29.82 14.50
C LEU A 35 12.13 -29.86 15.32
N GLU A 36 12.71 -31.05 15.51
CA GLU A 36 14.00 -31.23 16.17
C GLU A 36 15.14 -30.65 15.34
N ALA A 37 15.16 -30.96 14.03
CA ALA A 37 16.11 -30.39 13.09
C ALA A 37 16.00 -28.86 13.01
N ALA A 38 14.78 -28.32 13.05
CA ALA A 38 14.53 -26.88 13.03
C ALA A 38 15.07 -26.14 14.27
N ARG A 39 15.05 -26.77 15.46
CA ARG A 39 15.63 -26.19 16.69
C ARG A 39 17.16 -26.30 16.70
N LYS A 40 17.70 -27.47 16.34
CA LYS A 40 19.14 -27.77 16.44
C LYS A 40 19.98 -27.32 15.25
N ASN A 41 19.34 -26.86 14.16
CA ASN A 41 19.99 -26.24 13.00
C ASN A 41 20.99 -27.17 12.28
N GLN A 42 20.63 -28.45 12.10
CA GLN A 42 21.61 -29.49 11.74
C GLN A 42 21.52 -30.06 10.33
N PHE A 43 20.53 -29.70 9.50
CA PHE A 43 20.37 -30.32 8.17
C PHE A 43 19.84 -29.33 7.12
N ASP A 44 20.36 -29.41 5.90
CA ASP A 44 19.79 -28.73 4.74
C ASP A 44 18.52 -29.47 4.22
N GLU A 45 17.78 -28.86 3.29
CA GLU A 45 16.51 -29.45 2.81
C GLU A 45 16.71 -30.78 2.10
N SER A 46 17.83 -30.98 1.41
CA SER A 46 18.16 -32.22 0.70
C SER A 46 18.45 -33.35 1.67
N GLN A 47 19.26 -33.08 2.71
CA GLN A 47 19.57 -34.00 3.80
C GLN A 47 18.32 -34.36 4.60
N MET A 48 17.41 -33.41 4.81
CA MET A 48 16.13 -33.66 5.47
C MET A 48 15.20 -34.56 4.64
N MET A 49 15.14 -34.37 3.32
CA MET A 49 14.35 -35.24 2.43
C MET A 49 14.87 -36.68 2.45
N GLU A 50 16.20 -36.85 2.43
CA GLU A 50 16.87 -38.14 2.50
C GLU A 50 16.64 -38.83 3.85
N MET A 51 16.83 -38.13 4.96
CA MET A 51 16.63 -38.65 6.32
C MET A 51 15.17 -39.07 6.59
N LEU A 52 14.21 -38.36 5.99
CA LEU A 52 12.78 -38.65 6.14
C LEU A 52 12.26 -39.69 5.13
N GLY A 53 13.08 -40.06 4.13
CA GLY A 53 12.69 -40.95 3.04
C GLY A 53 11.45 -40.46 2.29
N VAL A 54 11.41 -39.17 1.94
CA VAL A 54 10.27 -38.54 1.24
C VAL A 54 10.72 -37.81 -0.02
N ASN A 55 9.85 -37.78 -1.03
CA ASN A 55 10.08 -36.97 -2.22
C ASN A 55 9.84 -35.47 -1.94
N PRO A 56 10.30 -34.56 -2.82
CA PRO A 56 10.18 -33.12 -2.61
C PRO A 56 8.74 -32.64 -2.39
N SER A 57 7.77 -33.14 -3.16
CA SER A 57 6.36 -32.74 -3.02
C SER A 57 5.76 -33.11 -1.66
N THR A 58 6.05 -34.32 -1.17
CA THR A 58 5.63 -34.80 0.15
C THR A 58 6.32 -34.00 1.26
N TYR A 59 7.60 -33.67 1.10
CA TYR A 59 8.33 -32.84 2.05
C TYR A 59 7.72 -31.44 2.17
N TYR A 60 7.46 -30.75 1.05
CA TYR A 60 6.88 -29.41 1.08
C TYR A 60 5.45 -29.39 1.62
N THR A 61 4.65 -30.43 1.35
CA THR A 61 3.30 -30.56 1.93
C THR A 61 3.34 -30.82 3.43
N LEU A 62 4.23 -31.71 3.88
CA LEU A 62 4.47 -31.96 5.30
C LEU A 62 4.92 -30.69 6.03
N LYS A 63 5.88 -29.97 5.44
CA LYS A 63 6.43 -28.71 5.95
C LYS A 63 5.36 -27.62 6.05
N SER A 64 4.49 -27.49 5.04
CA SER A 64 3.38 -26.53 5.04
C SER A 64 2.37 -26.82 6.16
N ARG A 65 1.88 -28.06 6.25
CA ARG A 65 0.93 -28.49 7.30
C ARG A 65 1.52 -28.37 8.70
N LEU A 66 2.80 -28.67 8.85
CA LEU A 66 3.50 -28.54 10.12
C LEU A 66 3.61 -27.07 10.53
N ASN A 67 3.95 -26.18 9.59
CA ASN A 67 3.99 -24.74 9.85
C ASN A 67 2.64 -24.19 10.30
N GLU A 68 1.55 -24.62 9.66
CA GLU A 68 0.20 -24.20 10.03
C GLU A 68 -0.15 -24.64 11.45
N ARG A 69 0.16 -25.89 11.82
CA ARG A 69 -0.07 -26.41 13.18
C ARG A 69 0.79 -25.74 14.22
N VAL A 70 2.08 -25.50 13.93
CA VAL A 70 2.97 -24.75 14.83
C VAL A 70 2.44 -23.33 15.00
N ALA A 71 2.07 -22.63 13.92
CA ALA A 71 1.52 -21.29 14.00
C ALA A 71 0.23 -21.23 14.82
N GLN A 72 -0.69 -22.19 14.64
CA GLN A 72 -1.92 -22.30 15.44
C GLN A 72 -1.65 -22.60 16.92
N TYR A 73 -0.62 -23.40 17.24
CA TYR A 73 -0.26 -23.69 18.62
C TYR A 73 0.40 -22.47 19.28
N LEU A 74 1.38 -21.86 18.61
CA LEU A 74 2.08 -20.69 19.11
C LEU A 74 1.12 -19.50 19.30
N SER A 75 0.16 -19.30 18.39
CA SER A 75 -0.84 -18.24 18.54
C SER A 75 -1.79 -18.43 19.73
N LYS A 76 -2.03 -19.68 20.15
CA LYS A 76 -2.90 -20.01 21.29
C LYS A 76 -2.16 -20.09 22.62
N ASN A 77 -0.92 -20.58 22.63
CA ASN A 77 -0.23 -21.01 23.85
C ASN A 77 1.05 -20.23 24.17
N VAL A 78 1.69 -19.58 23.19
CA VAL A 78 2.76 -18.62 23.49
C VAL A 78 2.09 -17.31 23.85
N LYS A 79 1.94 -17.05 25.14
CA LYS A 79 1.49 -15.75 25.63
C LYS A 79 2.46 -14.71 25.09
N ASN A 80 1.97 -13.87 24.17
CA ASN A 80 2.75 -12.74 23.69
C ASN A 80 3.22 -11.95 24.92
N PRO A 81 4.53 -11.77 25.14
CA PRO A 81 5.04 -11.07 26.33
C PRO A 81 4.43 -9.67 26.46
N ILE A 82 4.09 -9.02 25.34
CA ILE A 82 3.35 -7.75 25.32
C ILE A 82 1.95 -7.89 25.93
N SER A 83 1.21 -8.95 25.60
CA SER A 83 -0.13 -9.18 26.17
C SER A 83 -0.06 -9.36 27.68
N VAL A 84 0.93 -10.13 28.17
CA VAL A 84 1.14 -10.33 29.61
C VAL A 84 1.48 -9.02 30.31
N LEU A 85 2.29 -8.17 29.68
CA LEU A 85 2.62 -6.85 30.22
C LEU A 85 1.39 -5.94 30.26
N LYS A 86 0.56 -5.94 29.20
CA LYS A 86 -0.70 -5.18 29.18
C LYS A 86 -1.65 -5.63 30.28
N ASP A 87 -1.79 -6.93 30.51
CA ASP A 87 -2.60 -7.47 31.60
C ASP A 87 -2.07 -7.01 32.97
N LYS A 88 -0.75 -7.04 33.18
CA LYS A 88 -0.12 -6.52 34.41
C LYS A 88 -0.37 -5.02 34.60
N VAL A 89 -0.30 -4.24 33.52
CA VAL A 89 -0.56 -2.79 33.54
C VAL A 89 -2.02 -2.51 33.90
N ALA A 90 -2.96 -3.28 33.37
CA ALA A 90 -4.38 -3.17 33.71
C ALA A 90 -4.65 -3.40 35.21
N LEU A 91 -3.81 -4.19 35.89
CA LEU A 91 -3.88 -4.45 37.33
C LEU A 91 -3.20 -3.38 38.21
N VAL A 92 -2.49 -2.41 37.62
CA VAL A 92 -1.79 -1.35 38.37
C VAL A 92 -2.68 -0.59 39.33
N PRO A 93 -3.91 -0.17 38.97
CA PRO A 93 -4.81 0.49 39.92
C PRO A 93 -5.07 -0.39 41.15
N ALA A 94 -5.36 -1.68 40.96
CA ALA A 94 -5.59 -2.61 42.06
C ALA A 94 -4.33 -2.79 42.92
N MET A 95 -3.16 -2.85 42.29
CA MET A 95 -1.87 -3.00 42.98
C MET A 95 -1.60 -1.85 43.96
N VAL A 96 -1.90 -0.61 43.56
CA VAL A 96 -1.70 0.59 44.38
C VAL A 96 -2.55 0.58 45.66
N PHE A 97 -3.74 -0.03 45.63
CA PHE A 97 -4.67 -0.05 46.77
C PHE A 97 -4.62 -1.32 47.62
N SER A 98 -4.05 -2.41 47.11
CA SER A 98 -4.07 -3.72 47.78
C SER A 98 -2.76 -4.12 48.46
N ASN A 99 -1.64 -3.52 48.07
CA ASN A 99 -0.31 -3.89 48.55
C ASN A 99 0.33 -2.80 49.40
N ASP A 100 1.36 -3.19 50.16
CA ASP A 100 2.26 -2.25 50.82
C ASP A 100 2.94 -1.30 49.81
N ARG A 101 3.25 -0.07 50.25
CA ARG A 101 3.82 0.99 49.41
C ARG A 101 5.15 0.58 48.78
N ASP A 102 6.07 0.01 49.56
CA ASP A 102 7.41 -0.34 49.07
C ASP A 102 7.39 -1.58 48.17
N VAL A 103 6.44 -2.49 48.40
CA VAL A 103 6.16 -3.62 47.50
C VAL A 103 5.62 -3.11 46.16
N SER A 104 4.67 -2.17 46.19
CA SER A 104 4.09 -1.58 44.99
C SER A 104 5.12 -0.81 44.17
N ILE A 105 5.94 0.04 44.80
CA ILE A 105 7.00 0.78 44.12
C ILE A 105 8.00 -0.17 43.45
N ARG A 106 8.46 -1.23 44.14
CA ARG A 106 9.40 -2.21 43.56
C ARG A 106 8.82 -2.92 42.35
N ALA A 107 7.57 -3.34 42.43
CA ALA A 107 6.91 -4.01 41.31
C ALA A 107 6.66 -3.07 40.12
N LEU A 108 6.26 -1.82 40.37
CA LEU A 108 6.06 -0.83 39.32
C LEU A 108 7.38 -0.42 38.65
N LYS A 109 8.49 -0.30 39.39
CA LYS A 109 9.84 -0.10 38.81
C LYS A 109 10.29 -1.28 37.94
N ASN A 110 9.95 -2.51 38.34
CA ASN A 110 10.22 -3.69 37.51
C ASN A 110 9.36 -3.70 36.24
N LEU A 111 8.08 -3.33 36.36
CA LEU A 111 7.17 -3.20 35.23
C LEU A 111 7.63 -2.10 34.27
N GLU A 112 8.01 -0.92 34.78
CA GLU A 112 8.61 0.18 34.02
C GLU A 112 9.79 -0.30 33.15
N LYS A 113 10.74 -1.03 33.74
CA LYS A 113 11.89 -1.57 33.01
C LYS A 113 11.47 -2.48 31.85
N GLN A 114 10.50 -3.36 32.09
CA GLN A 114 9.96 -4.25 31.05
C GLN A 114 9.22 -3.46 29.96
N LEU A 115 8.41 -2.47 30.33
CA LEU A 115 7.69 -1.65 29.35
C LEU A 115 8.63 -0.81 28.47
N ILE A 116 9.74 -0.30 29.03
CA ILE A 116 10.79 0.39 28.25
C ILE A 116 11.46 -0.59 27.28
N GLU A 117 11.75 -1.82 27.70
CA GLU A 117 12.37 -2.85 26.87
C GLU A 117 11.53 -3.19 25.63
N TYR A 118 10.20 -3.26 25.78
CA TYR A 118 9.26 -3.56 24.70
C TYR A 118 8.67 -2.31 24.01
N ASP A 119 9.15 -1.11 24.33
CA ASP A 119 8.64 0.18 23.82
C ASP A 119 7.13 0.40 24.00
N LEU A 120 6.59 0.02 25.16
CA LEU A 120 5.17 0.17 25.48
C LEU A 120 4.89 1.55 26.09
N SER A 121 5.05 2.58 25.26
CA SER A 121 4.97 3.99 25.66
C SER A 121 3.61 4.43 26.22
N ASN A 122 2.50 3.84 25.74
CA ASN A 122 1.16 4.14 26.24
C ASN A 122 0.93 3.53 27.62
N GLU A 123 1.40 2.30 27.83
CA GLU A 123 1.33 1.59 29.08
C GLU A 123 2.20 2.25 30.17
N LEU A 124 3.33 2.84 29.79
CA LEU A 124 4.21 3.61 30.69
C LEU A 124 3.49 4.79 31.35
N ILE A 125 2.50 5.40 30.69
CA ILE A 125 1.70 6.50 31.26
C ILE A 125 1.02 6.06 32.55
N VAL A 126 0.42 4.87 32.55
CA VAL A 126 -0.28 4.32 33.72
C VAL A 126 0.70 4.05 34.86
N VAL A 127 1.85 3.46 34.54
CA VAL A 127 2.89 3.11 35.52
C VAL A 127 3.51 4.37 36.14
N TYR A 128 3.88 5.37 35.33
CA TYR A 128 4.44 6.63 35.84
C TYR A 128 3.46 7.40 36.71
N LYS A 129 2.17 7.41 36.35
CA LYS A 129 1.18 8.08 37.20
C LYS A 129 1.02 7.39 38.55
N ALA A 130 1.06 6.05 38.57
CA ALA A 130 1.03 5.28 39.81
C ALA A 130 2.30 5.49 40.65
N LEU A 131 3.48 5.48 40.03
CA LEU A 131 4.76 5.77 40.69
C LEU A 131 4.79 7.18 41.28
N ALA A 132 4.31 8.20 40.55
CA ALA A 132 4.19 9.56 41.05
C ALA A 132 3.29 9.64 42.30
N ARG A 133 2.09 9.03 42.26
CA ARG A 133 1.18 9.00 43.41
C ARG A 133 1.80 8.33 44.64
N LEU A 134 2.43 7.17 44.46
CA LEU A 134 3.15 6.47 45.54
C LEU A 134 4.41 7.22 46.00
N SER A 135 4.83 8.23 45.26
CA SER A 135 6.02 9.04 45.52
C SER A 135 5.71 10.44 46.03
N MET A 136 4.44 10.80 46.26
CA MET A 136 4.02 12.15 46.67
C MET A 136 4.80 12.75 47.85
N TYR A 137 5.21 11.91 48.80
CA TYR A 137 5.95 12.33 50.00
C TYR A 137 7.42 11.92 49.99
N ASN A 138 7.93 11.37 48.89
CA ASN A 138 9.35 11.07 48.70
C ASN A 138 9.92 11.99 47.60
N GLY A 139 11.25 12.07 47.49
CA GLY A 139 11.92 12.97 46.54
C GLY A 139 11.67 12.66 45.06
N ASP A 140 11.08 11.50 44.74
CA ASP A 140 10.94 11.00 43.36
C ASP A 140 9.67 11.49 42.65
N TYR A 141 8.74 12.17 43.36
CA TYR A 141 7.48 12.67 42.79
C TYR A 141 7.70 13.49 41.51
N ASN A 142 8.56 14.50 41.57
CA ASN A 142 8.78 15.43 40.46
C ASN A 142 9.37 14.73 39.24
N TYR A 143 10.21 13.71 39.44
CA TYR A 143 10.76 12.91 38.36
C TYR A 143 9.65 12.15 37.64
N TYR A 144 8.83 11.38 38.37
CA TYR A 144 7.78 10.58 37.77
C TYR A 144 6.63 11.40 37.18
N GLU A 145 6.29 12.55 37.77
CA GLU A 145 5.30 13.46 37.19
C GLU A 145 5.81 14.08 35.88
N LYS A 146 7.11 14.39 35.78
CA LYS A 146 7.74 14.85 34.54
C LYS A 146 7.72 13.76 33.45
N GLU A 147 8.08 12.52 33.79
CA GLU A 147 8.03 11.40 32.85
C GLU A 147 6.60 11.09 32.39
N TYR A 148 5.63 11.10 33.31
CA TYR A 148 4.21 11.00 32.97
C TYR A 148 3.81 12.05 31.92
N ASN A 149 4.09 13.32 32.17
CA ASN A 149 3.73 14.41 31.24
C ASN A 149 4.42 14.26 29.88
N ARG A 150 5.69 13.82 29.86
CA ARG A 150 6.44 13.55 28.62
C ARG A 150 5.77 12.46 27.78
N HIS A 151 5.40 11.33 28.40
CA HIS A 151 4.76 10.22 27.70
C HIS A 151 3.33 10.54 27.25
N VAL A 152 2.57 11.33 28.03
CA VAL A 152 1.26 11.84 27.60
C VAL A 152 1.39 12.71 26.36
N ALA A 153 2.32 13.67 26.36
CA ALA A 153 2.55 14.54 25.22
C ALA A 153 2.99 13.75 23.97
N TYR A 154 3.88 12.77 24.14
CA TYR A 154 4.30 11.87 23.06
C TYR A 154 3.13 11.04 22.49
N SER A 155 2.29 10.46 23.35
CA SER A 155 1.13 9.66 22.91
C SER A 155 0.15 10.50 22.10
N LEU A 156 -0.14 11.73 22.54
CA LEU A 156 -0.97 12.67 21.78
C LEU A 156 -0.33 13.05 20.43
N ALA A 157 1.00 13.22 20.39
CA ALA A 157 1.72 13.50 19.15
C ALA A 157 1.65 12.33 18.16
N VAL A 158 1.73 11.08 18.64
CA VAL A 158 1.56 9.87 17.81
C VAL A 158 0.16 9.80 17.22
N VAL A 159 -0.89 9.97 18.04
CA VAL A 159 -2.29 9.98 17.55
C VAL A 159 -2.49 11.06 16.49
N LYS A 160 -1.97 12.27 16.73
CA LYS A 160 -2.04 13.35 15.75
C LYS A 160 -1.29 13.01 14.44
N ALA A 161 -0.14 12.35 14.53
CA ALA A 161 0.59 11.91 13.34
C ALA A 161 -0.17 10.82 12.56
N GLU A 162 -0.86 9.91 13.25
CA GLU A 162 -1.75 8.92 12.62
C GLU A 162 -2.92 9.61 11.89
N ASP A 163 -3.56 10.60 12.51
CA ASP A 163 -4.64 11.37 11.87
C ASP A 163 -4.15 12.10 10.61
N LEU A 164 -2.97 12.74 10.67
CA LEU A 164 -2.36 13.42 9.53
C LEU A 164 -1.97 12.46 8.41
N PHE A 165 -1.55 11.24 8.76
CA PHE A 165 -1.26 10.18 7.80
C PHE A 165 -2.52 9.78 7.02
N TYR A 166 -3.65 9.60 7.68
CA TYR A 166 -4.91 9.28 7.01
C TYR A 166 -5.48 10.47 6.22
N ASP A 167 -5.36 11.69 6.74
CA ASP A 167 -5.79 12.87 5.98
C ASP A 167 -4.91 13.07 4.74
N PHE A 168 -3.60 12.82 4.81
CA PHE A 168 -2.73 12.80 3.62
C PHE A 168 -3.27 11.85 2.54
N VAL A 169 -3.57 10.59 2.90
CA VAL A 169 -4.10 9.58 1.97
C VAL A 169 -5.39 10.07 1.29
N LYS A 170 -6.32 10.61 2.09
CA LYS A 170 -7.60 11.13 1.61
C LYS A 170 -7.42 12.33 0.67
N ARG A 171 -6.62 13.30 1.07
CA ARG A 171 -6.38 14.54 0.31
C ARG A 171 -5.61 14.27 -0.98
N ALA A 172 -4.60 13.40 -0.93
CA ALA A 172 -3.85 12.98 -2.11
C ALA A 172 -4.77 12.28 -3.12
N GLY A 173 -5.60 11.33 -2.66
CA GLY A 173 -6.57 10.65 -3.52
C GLY A 173 -7.57 11.62 -4.16
N ASN A 174 -8.10 12.57 -3.38
CA ASN A 174 -9.00 13.60 -3.91
C ASN A 174 -8.31 14.46 -4.97
N TYR A 175 -7.11 14.97 -4.69
CA TYR A 175 -6.34 15.76 -5.66
C TYR A 175 -6.10 14.98 -6.96
N ILE A 176 -5.78 13.69 -6.89
CA ILE A 176 -5.58 12.86 -8.09
C ILE A 176 -6.84 12.83 -8.96
N LEU A 177 -8.04 12.79 -8.36
CA LEU A 177 -9.31 12.80 -9.10
C LEU A 177 -9.75 14.19 -9.58
N THR A 178 -9.53 15.22 -8.79
CA THR A 178 -10.11 16.56 -9.01
C THR A 178 -9.14 17.52 -9.68
N ARG A 179 -7.83 17.36 -9.43
CA ARG A 179 -6.77 18.36 -9.67
C ARG A 179 -7.03 19.69 -8.97
N ASP A 180 -7.75 19.66 -7.84
CA ASP A 180 -8.06 20.84 -7.04
C ASP A 180 -6.86 21.23 -6.16
N GLU A 181 -6.24 22.38 -6.47
CA GLU A 181 -5.08 22.90 -5.75
C GLU A 181 -5.30 23.02 -4.23
N ARG A 182 -6.53 23.17 -3.75
CA ARG A 182 -6.82 23.23 -2.30
C ARG A 182 -6.52 21.91 -1.59
N ASP A 183 -6.74 20.78 -2.27
CA ASP A 183 -6.37 19.47 -1.72
C ASP A 183 -4.84 19.28 -1.76
N LEU A 184 -4.14 19.82 -2.77
CA LEU A 184 -2.67 19.80 -2.81
C LEU A 184 -2.06 20.64 -1.69
N GLU A 185 -2.58 21.85 -1.45
CA GLU A 185 -2.19 22.70 -0.33
C GLU A 185 -2.39 21.98 1.01
N SER A 186 -3.51 21.27 1.17
CA SER A 186 -3.79 20.46 2.36
C SER A 186 -2.79 19.31 2.53
N VAL A 187 -2.45 18.60 1.45
CA VAL A 187 -1.41 17.56 1.45
C VAL A 187 -0.06 18.14 1.91
N GLN A 188 0.32 19.31 1.38
CA GLN A 188 1.56 19.98 1.75
C GLN A 188 1.56 20.43 3.20
N ALA A 189 0.43 20.94 3.71
CA ALA A 189 0.27 21.31 5.10
C ALA A 189 0.44 20.10 6.03
N ASN A 190 -0.18 18.96 5.70
CA ASN A 190 -0.05 17.72 6.48
C ASN A 190 1.40 17.24 6.54
N LEU A 191 2.13 17.29 5.42
CA LEU A 191 3.55 16.92 5.40
C LEU A 191 4.41 17.83 6.28
N ARG A 192 4.17 19.16 6.23
CA ARG A 192 4.87 20.12 7.10
C ARG A 192 4.58 19.86 8.57
N GLU A 193 3.32 19.59 8.91
CA GLU A 193 2.93 19.32 10.29
C GLU A 193 3.50 18.00 10.81
N LEU A 194 3.51 16.94 10.00
CA LEU A 194 4.20 15.69 10.32
C LEU A 194 5.70 15.90 10.54
N THR A 195 6.34 16.74 9.71
CA THR A 195 7.75 17.10 9.87
C THR A 195 7.97 17.73 11.24
N ASN A 196 7.20 18.77 11.58
CA ASN A 196 7.29 19.47 12.86
C ASN A 196 7.09 18.54 14.06
N ILE A 197 6.11 17.63 14.01
CA ILE A 197 5.85 16.66 15.08
C ILE A 197 7.03 15.70 15.23
N SER A 198 7.57 15.20 14.11
CA SER A 198 8.70 14.25 14.12
C SER A 198 10.02 14.87 14.60
N GLU A 199 10.22 16.18 14.41
CA GLU A 199 11.37 16.92 14.92
C GLU A 199 11.24 17.21 16.42
N LEU A 200 10.03 17.61 16.86
CA LEU A 200 9.75 17.95 18.25
C LEU A 200 9.79 16.72 19.18
N TYR A 201 9.30 15.58 18.70
CA TYR A 201 9.21 14.34 19.46
C TYR A 201 10.04 13.24 18.80
N GLN A 202 11.08 12.80 19.50
CA GLN A 202 11.93 11.70 19.03
C GLN A 202 11.24 10.36 19.28
N GLY A 203 10.93 9.62 18.22
CA GLY A 203 10.37 8.28 18.32
C GLY A 203 10.31 7.56 16.98
N HIS A 204 10.59 6.25 16.98
CA HIS A 204 10.63 5.46 15.75
C HIS A 204 9.27 5.37 15.05
N ARG A 205 8.14 5.38 15.78
CA ARG A 205 6.80 5.42 15.17
C ARG A 205 6.57 6.69 14.34
N LEU A 206 6.90 7.85 14.92
CA LEU A 206 6.81 9.15 14.22
C LEU A 206 7.75 9.17 13.00
N PHE A 207 8.98 8.69 13.16
CA PHE A 207 9.93 8.54 12.05
C PHE A 207 9.37 7.68 10.91
N VAL A 208 8.79 6.52 11.21
CA VAL A 208 8.22 5.62 10.20
C VAL A 208 7.04 6.27 9.48
N MET A 209 6.07 6.82 10.21
CA MET A 209 4.88 7.44 9.60
C MET A 209 5.25 8.64 8.72
N TYR A 210 6.10 9.53 9.24
CA TYR A 210 6.58 10.69 8.48
C TYR A 210 7.25 10.27 7.18
N ASN A 211 8.18 9.31 7.23
CA ASN A 211 8.94 8.93 6.05
C ASN A 211 8.10 8.14 5.03
N ILE A 212 7.13 7.34 5.45
CA ILE A 212 6.19 6.71 4.50
C ILE A 212 5.43 7.80 3.73
N VAL A 213 4.86 8.79 4.44
CA VAL A 213 4.12 9.89 3.82
C VAL A 213 5.02 10.72 2.92
N ARG A 214 6.23 11.04 3.37
CA ARG A 214 7.21 11.81 2.61
C ARG A 214 7.56 11.14 1.29
N ILE A 215 7.85 9.84 1.29
CA ILE A 215 8.25 9.15 0.05
C ILE A 215 7.07 9.07 -0.92
N TYR A 216 5.85 8.76 -0.45
CA TYR A 216 4.67 8.81 -1.30
C TYR A 216 4.41 10.21 -1.86
N TYR A 217 4.51 11.25 -1.03
CA TYR A 217 4.39 12.64 -1.49
C TYR A 217 5.37 12.91 -2.64
N MET A 218 6.63 12.51 -2.49
CA MET A 218 7.63 12.71 -3.52
C MET A 218 7.30 11.94 -4.81
N CYS A 219 6.88 10.69 -4.72
CA CYS A 219 6.52 9.86 -5.87
C CYS A 219 5.29 10.40 -6.62
N LEU A 220 4.33 10.99 -5.90
CA LEU A 220 3.08 11.49 -6.49
C LEU A 220 3.19 12.89 -7.08
N PHE A 221 3.97 13.78 -6.45
CA PHE A 221 3.92 15.21 -6.74
C PHE A 221 5.22 15.79 -7.31
N THR A 222 6.30 15.01 -7.41
CA THR A 222 7.54 15.50 -8.04
C THR A 222 7.46 15.38 -9.55
N SER A 223 7.37 16.52 -10.25
CA SER A 223 7.22 16.53 -11.71
C SER A 223 8.51 16.24 -12.49
N ARG A 224 9.69 16.40 -11.87
CA ARG A 224 10.99 16.19 -12.52
C ARG A 224 11.65 14.93 -11.98
N THR A 225 11.78 13.92 -12.82
CA THR A 225 12.39 12.63 -12.47
C THR A 225 13.83 12.78 -11.99
N GLU A 226 14.59 13.74 -12.51
CA GLU A 226 15.98 14.01 -12.08
C GLU A 226 16.06 14.39 -10.60
N ASN A 227 15.08 15.13 -10.09
CA ASN A 227 15.03 15.51 -8.68
C ASN A 227 14.79 14.30 -7.77
N LEU A 228 14.03 13.30 -8.24
CA LEU A 228 13.87 12.05 -7.50
C LEU A 228 15.16 11.23 -7.55
N LYS A 229 15.78 11.11 -8.72
CA LYS A 229 17.03 10.36 -8.91
C LYS A 229 18.17 10.84 -8.02
N SER A 230 18.28 12.15 -7.79
CA SER A 230 19.33 12.70 -6.93
C SER A 230 19.19 12.32 -5.44
N LEU A 231 18.03 11.80 -5.04
CA LEU A 231 17.72 11.41 -3.66
C LEU A 231 17.85 9.90 -3.42
N GLU A 232 18.32 9.11 -4.39
CA GLU A 232 18.33 7.64 -4.30
C GLU A 232 19.02 7.14 -3.03
N ILE A 233 20.21 7.66 -2.71
CA ILE A 233 20.98 7.27 -1.53
C ILE A 233 20.21 7.60 -0.24
N GLU A 234 19.54 8.75 -0.20
CA GLU A 234 18.77 9.18 0.96
C GLU A 234 17.55 8.28 1.18
N ILE A 235 16.79 8.03 0.12
CA ILE A 235 15.59 7.18 0.15
C ILE A 235 15.96 5.74 0.54
N ASP A 236 17.04 5.20 -0.04
CA ASP A 236 17.55 3.87 0.31
C ASP A 236 17.94 3.79 1.79
N THR A 237 18.61 4.83 2.31
CA THR A 237 19.00 4.91 3.73
C THR A 237 17.78 4.95 4.64
N ILE A 238 16.78 5.77 4.30
CA ILE A 238 15.54 5.90 5.05
C ILE A 238 14.79 4.57 5.10
N LEU A 239 14.57 3.93 3.94
CA LEU A 239 13.84 2.67 3.86
C LEU A 239 14.57 1.53 4.58
N GLN A 240 15.90 1.48 4.51
CA GLN A 240 16.69 0.55 5.32
C GLN A 240 16.54 0.82 6.82
N GLN A 241 16.52 2.08 7.25
CA GLN A 241 16.31 2.43 8.65
C GLN A 241 14.91 2.03 9.13
N ILE A 242 13.88 2.17 8.28
CA ILE A 242 12.53 1.66 8.57
C ILE A 242 12.57 0.14 8.77
N ARG A 243 13.23 -0.64 7.88
CA ARG A 243 13.38 -2.09 8.07
C ARG A 243 14.08 -2.44 9.38
N LYS A 244 15.17 -1.73 9.71
CA LYS A 244 15.88 -1.93 10.98
C LYS A 244 14.99 -1.67 12.19
N ASN A 245 14.11 -0.66 12.14
CA ASN A 245 13.12 -0.44 13.19
C ASN A 245 12.13 -1.62 13.29
N PHE A 246 11.62 -2.14 12.17
CA PHE A 246 10.73 -3.30 12.18
C PHE A 246 11.39 -4.56 12.73
N GLU A 247 12.68 -4.76 12.46
CA GLU A 247 13.46 -5.89 12.99
C GLU A 247 13.73 -5.73 14.50
N LYS A 248 14.08 -4.52 14.94
CA LYS A 248 14.32 -4.23 16.35
C LYS A 248 13.05 -4.41 17.18
N TYR A 249 11.90 -4.01 16.65
CA TYR A 249 10.60 -4.08 17.30
C TYR A 249 9.71 -5.16 16.66
N GLU A 250 10.24 -6.37 16.52
CA GLU A 250 9.58 -7.47 15.80
C GLU A 250 8.21 -7.89 16.40
N LEU A 251 7.96 -7.59 17.67
CA LEU A 251 6.69 -7.93 18.33
C LEU A 251 5.63 -6.81 18.22
N ASP A 252 5.98 -5.65 17.65
CA ASP A 252 5.04 -4.55 17.47
C ASP A 252 4.02 -4.90 16.37
N THR A 253 2.74 -4.98 16.76
CA THR A 253 1.64 -5.37 15.87
C THR A 253 1.40 -4.37 14.74
N PHE A 254 1.67 -3.09 14.97
CA PHE A 254 1.55 -2.07 13.92
C PHE A 254 2.61 -2.33 12.84
N TYR A 255 3.87 -2.55 13.23
CA TYR A 255 4.95 -2.85 12.28
C TYR A 255 4.76 -4.15 11.53
N GLN A 256 4.26 -5.20 12.19
CA GLN A 256 3.89 -6.43 11.49
C GLN A 256 2.81 -6.19 10.42
N SER A 257 1.88 -5.28 10.67
CA SER A 257 0.79 -4.97 9.76
C SER A 257 1.23 -4.16 8.54
N ILE A 258 2.24 -3.28 8.69
CA ILE A 258 2.69 -2.37 7.63
C ILE A 258 4.02 -2.75 6.99
N LYS A 259 4.62 -3.90 7.34
CA LYS A 259 5.96 -4.28 6.88
C LYS A 259 6.10 -4.28 5.34
N PHE A 260 5.05 -4.71 4.64
CA PHE A 260 5.00 -4.77 3.18
C PHE A 260 5.15 -3.39 2.52
N MET A 261 4.82 -2.30 3.24
CA MET A 261 4.88 -0.93 2.73
C MET A 261 6.28 -0.54 2.27
N VAL A 262 7.34 -1.11 2.87
CA VAL A 262 8.71 -0.80 2.46
C VAL A 262 8.99 -1.30 1.05
N ASP A 263 8.55 -2.52 0.73
CA ASP A 263 8.71 -3.09 -0.60
C ASP A 263 7.84 -2.36 -1.64
N PHE A 264 6.63 -1.92 -1.25
CA PHE A 264 5.81 -1.02 -2.07
C PHE A 264 6.54 0.28 -2.37
N LEU A 265 7.06 0.97 -1.35
CA LEU A 265 7.76 2.24 -1.50
C LEU A 265 9.00 2.13 -2.38
N TYR A 266 9.77 1.04 -2.27
CA TYR A 266 10.88 0.80 -3.18
C TYR A 266 10.40 0.63 -4.63
N PHE A 267 9.35 -0.16 -4.86
CA PHE A 267 8.79 -0.33 -6.20
C PHE A 267 8.31 1.01 -6.77
N GLU A 268 7.47 1.75 -6.04
CA GLU A 268 6.97 3.07 -6.44
C GLU A 268 8.11 4.02 -6.79
N TYR A 269 9.10 4.14 -5.90
CA TYR A 269 10.22 5.04 -6.11
C TYR A 269 11.07 4.67 -7.34
N TYR A 270 11.40 3.38 -7.51
CA TYR A 270 12.20 2.95 -8.65
C TYR A 270 11.45 2.97 -9.98
N GLN A 271 10.14 2.72 -9.96
CA GLN A 271 9.29 2.88 -11.13
C GLN A 271 9.27 4.36 -11.55
N LYS A 272 9.04 5.30 -10.61
CA LYS A 272 9.04 6.74 -10.90
C LYS A 272 10.39 7.29 -11.35
N THR A 273 11.49 6.71 -10.89
CA THR A 273 12.84 7.10 -11.32
C THR A 273 13.28 6.42 -12.61
N GLY A 274 12.52 5.47 -13.15
CA GLY A 274 12.88 4.70 -14.35
C GLY A 274 14.04 3.72 -14.13
N ASN A 275 14.31 3.31 -12.88
CA ASN A 275 15.29 2.28 -12.58
C ASN A 275 14.65 0.88 -12.72
N ALA A 276 14.49 0.44 -13.97
CA ALA A 276 13.76 -0.79 -14.31
C ALA A 276 14.29 -2.03 -13.57
N VAL A 277 15.60 -2.18 -13.39
CA VAL A 277 16.18 -3.37 -12.73
C VAL A 277 15.74 -3.49 -11.28
N ARG A 278 15.80 -2.38 -10.52
CA ARG A 278 15.37 -2.39 -9.12
C ARG A 278 13.85 -2.43 -9.00
N ALA A 279 13.12 -1.72 -9.86
CA ALA A 279 11.67 -1.80 -9.92
C ALA A 279 11.18 -3.25 -10.14
N ASP A 280 11.77 -3.96 -11.12
CA ASP A 280 11.47 -5.37 -11.41
C ASP A 280 11.69 -6.28 -10.21
N HIS A 281 12.75 -6.04 -9.44
CA HIS A 281 13.06 -6.84 -8.25
C HIS A 281 11.94 -6.71 -7.21
N TYR A 282 11.55 -5.49 -6.86
CA TYR A 282 10.52 -5.25 -5.86
C TYR A 282 9.11 -5.61 -6.36
N TYR A 283 8.81 -5.36 -7.63
CA TYR A 283 7.57 -5.80 -8.28
C TYR A 283 7.33 -7.30 -8.08
N LYS A 284 8.34 -8.14 -8.37
CA LYS A 284 8.22 -9.60 -8.19
C LYS A 284 7.99 -10.03 -6.75
N ILE A 285 8.47 -9.25 -5.78
CA ILE A 285 8.25 -9.53 -4.36
C ILE A 285 6.79 -9.22 -4.00
N ILE A 286 6.29 -8.04 -4.37
CA ILE A 286 5.00 -7.54 -3.87
C ILE A 286 3.80 -7.99 -4.69
N ASN A 287 3.94 -8.17 -6.01
CA ASN A 287 2.80 -8.42 -6.91
C ASN A 287 1.99 -9.65 -6.51
N LYS A 288 2.65 -10.71 -6.02
CA LYS A 288 2.00 -11.93 -5.51
C LYS A 288 1.23 -11.73 -4.20
N ASP A 289 1.57 -10.71 -3.40
CA ASP A 289 1.00 -10.46 -2.09
C ASP A 289 -0.13 -9.41 -2.17
N VAL A 290 -0.22 -8.67 -3.29
CA VAL A 290 -1.22 -7.62 -3.54
C VAL A 290 -2.67 -8.13 -3.37
N PRO A 291 -3.08 -9.30 -3.88
CA PRO A 291 -4.43 -9.81 -3.63
C PRO A 291 -4.75 -9.95 -2.14
N GLU A 292 -3.83 -10.49 -1.33
CA GLU A 292 -4.02 -10.62 0.12
C GLU A 292 -4.12 -9.24 0.81
N ILE A 293 -3.28 -8.29 0.38
CA ILE A 293 -3.27 -6.93 0.93
C ILE A 293 -4.57 -6.19 0.55
N SER A 294 -5.10 -6.42 -0.65
CA SER A 294 -6.30 -5.76 -1.18
C SER A 294 -7.58 -6.08 -0.39
N PHE A 295 -7.62 -7.19 0.34
CA PHE A 295 -8.69 -7.52 1.27
C PHE A 295 -8.76 -6.59 2.50
N LYS A 296 -7.72 -5.78 2.75
CA LYS A 296 -7.61 -4.92 3.94
C LYS A 296 -7.95 -3.48 3.54
N PRO A 297 -9.14 -2.95 3.87
CA PRO A 297 -9.60 -1.64 3.35
C PRO A 297 -8.68 -0.48 3.71
N VAL A 298 -8.01 -0.54 4.87
CA VAL A 298 -7.04 0.49 5.32
C VAL A 298 -5.86 0.69 4.35
N PHE A 299 -5.61 -0.27 3.45
CA PHE A 299 -4.53 -0.22 2.47
C PHE A 299 -5.01 0.04 1.03
N SER A 300 -6.31 0.32 0.81
CA SER A 300 -6.89 0.52 -0.51
C SER A 300 -6.15 1.60 -1.32
N PHE A 301 -5.81 2.73 -0.69
CA PHE A 301 -5.01 3.77 -1.35
C PHE A 301 -3.68 3.24 -1.90
N TYR A 302 -2.92 2.47 -1.11
CA TYR A 302 -1.60 1.98 -1.51
C TYR A 302 -1.69 0.89 -2.57
N VAL A 303 -2.70 0.02 -2.48
CA VAL A 303 -3.01 -0.96 -3.53
C VAL A 303 -3.34 -0.24 -4.82
N THR A 304 -4.18 0.80 -4.78
CA THR A 304 -4.48 1.61 -5.96
C THR A 304 -3.24 2.28 -6.55
N GLN A 305 -2.35 2.86 -5.74
CA GLN A 305 -1.09 3.42 -6.26
C GLN A 305 -0.23 2.36 -6.95
N PHE A 306 -0.13 1.17 -6.35
CA PHE A 306 0.57 0.05 -6.97
C PHE A 306 -0.02 -0.32 -8.34
N LEU A 307 -1.35 -0.35 -8.47
CA LEU A 307 -2.02 -0.64 -9.74
C LEU A 307 -1.77 0.46 -10.79
N GLU A 308 -1.68 1.73 -10.39
CA GLU A 308 -1.30 2.83 -11.29
C GLU A 308 0.15 2.64 -11.78
N SER A 309 1.08 2.35 -10.87
CA SER A 309 2.48 2.07 -11.20
C SER A 309 2.66 0.81 -12.06
N LYS A 310 1.76 -0.18 -11.91
CA LYS A 310 1.67 -1.35 -12.79
C LYS A 310 1.25 -0.97 -14.21
N VAL A 311 0.33 -0.01 -14.38
CA VAL A 311 0.00 0.54 -15.70
C VAL A 311 1.20 1.28 -16.29
N GLU A 312 1.88 2.14 -15.53
CA GLU A 312 3.10 2.83 -15.99
C GLU A 312 4.16 1.84 -16.48
N ARG A 313 4.40 0.80 -15.69
CA ARG A 313 5.29 -0.30 -16.06
C ARG A 313 4.88 -0.98 -17.38
N TYR A 314 3.58 -1.22 -17.57
CA TYR A 314 3.09 -1.76 -18.84
C TYR A 314 3.38 -0.81 -20.01
N MET A 315 3.22 0.50 -19.82
CA MET A 315 3.52 1.50 -20.87
C MET A 315 4.99 1.47 -21.31
N GLU A 316 5.90 1.11 -20.41
CA GLU A 316 7.35 0.97 -20.68
C GLU A 316 7.70 -0.38 -21.31
N THR A 317 7.15 -1.47 -20.79
CA THR A 317 7.54 -2.84 -21.14
C THR A 317 6.72 -3.45 -22.27
N SER A 318 5.49 -2.96 -22.48
CA SER A 318 4.48 -3.51 -23.39
C SER A 318 4.14 -4.98 -23.14
N ARG A 319 4.36 -5.48 -21.92
CA ARG A 319 4.05 -6.87 -21.53
C ARG A 319 2.67 -6.96 -20.90
N ILE A 320 1.70 -7.43 -21.68
CA ILE A 320 0.31 -7.51 -21.22
C ILE A 320 0.11 -8.49 -20.05
N GLU A 321 0.91 -9.56 -19.98
CA GLU A 321 0.90 -10.52 -18.88
C GLU A 321 1.15 -9.81 -17.54
N ASP A 322 2.14 -8.90 -17.49
CA ASP A 322 2.47 -8.12 -16.29
C ASP A 322 1.33 -7.15 -15.89
N LEU A 323 0.46 -6.75 -16.83
CA LEU A 323 -0.68 -5.88 -16.54
C LEU A 323 -1.86 -6.67 -15.94
N THR A 324 -2.02 -7.93 -16.33
CA THR A 324 -3.26 -8.70 -16.15
C THR A 324 -3.14 -9.91 -15.22
N ASP A 325 -1.92 -10.33 -14.89
CA ASP A 325 -1.58 -11.49 -14.06
C ASP A 325 -2.36 -11.64 -12.75
N ILE A 326 -2.73 -10.56 -12.07
CA ILE A 326 -3.44 -10.56 -10.79
C ILE A 326 -4.92 -10.14 -10.88
N ASN A 327 -5.44 -9.85 -12.08
CA ASN A 327 -6.77 -9.27 -12.25
C ASN A 327 -7.88 -10.19 -11.72
N SER A 328 -7.81 -11.48 -12.01
CA SER A 328 -8.79 -12.47 -11.55
C SER A 328 -8.83 -12.62 -10.04
N ASP A 329 -7.67 -12.50 -9.38
CA ASP A 329 -7.61 -12.58 -7.92
C ASP A 329 -8.20 -11.31 -7.32
N LEU A 330 -7.83 -10.14 -7.86
CA LEU A 330 -8.34 -8.83 -7.46
C LEU A 330 -9.85 -8.70 -7.57
N ASP A 331 -10.47 -9.26 -8.62
CA ASP A 331 -11.93 -9.24 -8.81
C ASP A 331 -12.67 -9.90 -7.63
N SER A 332 -12.02 -10.84 -6.94
CA SER A 332 -12.57 -11.52 -5.75
C SER A 332 -12.12 -10.90 -4.43
N SER A 333 -10.99 -10.20 -4.41
CA SER A 333 -10.33 -9.77 -3.18
C SER A 333 -10.40 -8.28 -2.88
N TYR A 334 -10.53 -7.44 -3.91
CA TYR A 334 -10.39 -6.01 -3.73
C TYR A 334 -11.73 -5.34 -3.38
N ASP A 335 -11.98 -5.19 -2.09
CA ASP A 335 -13.21 -4.60 -1.54
C ASP A 335 -13.14 -3.06 -1.53
N VAL A 336 -13.40 -2.44 -2.68
CA VAL A 336 -13.53 -0.97 -2.82
C VAL A 336 -14.98 -0.54 -2.87
N HIS A 337 -15.33 0.49 -2.11
CA HIS A 337 -16.71 1.01 -2.01
C HIS A 337 -16.85 2.39 -2.65
N THR A 338 -18.04 2.73 -3.13
CA THR A 338 -18.40 4.08 -3.63
C THR A 338 -18.26 5.21 -2.60
N ASN A 339 -18.09 4.86 -1.31
CA ASN A 339 -17.84 5.80 -0.22
C ASN A 339 -16.35 6.14 -0.08
N GLU A 340 -15.49 5.43 -0.81
CA GLU A 340 -14.07 5.67 -0.98
C GLU A 340 -13.82 5.96 -2.47
N PRO A 341 -14.14 7.18 -2.95
CA PRO A 341 -14.21 7.45 -4.38
C PRO A 341 -12.89 7.23 -5.09
N TYR A 342 -11.76 7.59 -4.46
CA TYR A 342 -10.44 7.45 -5.08
C TYR A 342 -10.07 5.98 -5.39
N PRO A 343 -10.00 5.07 -4.41
CA PRO A 343 -9.72 3.66 -4.70
C PRO A 343 -10.72 3.04 -5.68
N TYR A 344 -12.02 3.31 -5.48
CA TYR A 344 -13.08 2.74 -6.31
C TYR A 344 -13.01 3.20 -7.78
N ILE A 345 -12.92 4.50 -8.03
CA ILE A 345 -12.82 5.07 -9.39
C ILE A 345 -11.54 4.58 -10.08
N SER A 346 -10.41 4.61 -9.37
CA SER A 346 -9.10 4.24 -9.94
C SER A 346 -9.02 2.74 -10.24
N TYR A 347 -9.63 1.89 -9.42
CA TYR A 347 -9.70 0.46 -9.71
C TYR A 347 -10.57 0.16 -10.95
N LYS A 348 -11.72 0.83 -11.11
CA LYS A 348 -12.52 0.73 -12.34
C LYS A 348 -11.77 1.23 -13.57
N ARG A 349 -10.94 2.28 -13.43
CA ARG A 349 -10.01 2.70 -14.49
C ARG A 349 -9.03 1.60 -14.84
N PHE A 350 -8.34 1.03 -13.84
CA PHE A 350 -7.39 -0.06 -14.04
C PHE A 350 -8.01 -1.27 -14.77
N GLN A 351 -9.21 -1.71 -14.36
CA GLN A 351 -9.96 -2.77 -15.04
C GLN A 351 -10.27 -2.42 -16.50
N SER A 352 -10.70 -1.18 -16.77
CA SER A 352 -10.98 -0.71 -18.14
C SER A 352 -9.71 -0.64 -19.00
N ILE A 353 -8.59 -0.19 -18.44
CA ILE A 353 -7.28 -0.15 -19.10
C ILE A 353 -6.81 -1.55 -19.47
N SER A 354 -6.90 -2.50 -18.54
CA SER A 354 -6.54 -3.90 -18.78
C SER A 354 -7.32 -4.47 -19.97
N LYS A 355 -8.64 -4.33 -19.96
CA LYS A 355 -9.52 -4.78 -21.06
C LYS A 355 -9.22 -4.08 -22.39
N PHE A 356 -8.92 -2.79 -22.35
CA PHE A 356 -8.56 -2.03 -23.54
C PHE A 356 -7.30 -2.60 -24.21
N TYR A 357 -6.27 -2.93 -23.43
CA TYR A 357 -5.04 -3.51 -23.96
C TYR A 357 -5.15 -4.99 -24.32
N GLU A 358 -6.10 -5.73 -23.73
CA GLU A 358 -6.50 -7.07 -24.19
C GLU A 358 -7.29 -7.04 -25.52
N GLY A 359 -7.69 -5.85 -25.99
CA GLY A 359 -8.49 -5.66 -27.20
C GLY A 359 -10.00 -5.81 -26.99
N ASP A 360 -10.46 -6.05 -25.75
CA ASP A 360 -11.87 -6.04 -25.35
C ASP A 360 -12.37 -4.59 -25.14
N TYR A 361 -12.47 -3.83 -26.23
CA TYR A 361 -12.94 -2.45 -26.19
C TYR A 361 -14.39 -2.33 -25.71
N SER A 362 -15.23 -3.33 -26.02
CA SER A 362 -16.63 -3.37 -25.58
C SER A 362 -16.75 -3.50 -24.07
N GLY A 363 -15.96 -4.40 -23.47
CA GLY A 363 -15.90 -4.57 -22.02
C GLY A 363 -15.23 -3.39 -21.33
N ALA A 364 -14.17 -2.83 -21.92
CA ALA A 364 -13.54 -1.61 -21.40
C ALA A 364 -14.55 -0.45 -21.28
N ALA A 365 -15.37 -0.24 -22.32
CA ALA A 365 -16.43 0.77 -22.33
C ALA A 365 -17.54 0.48 -21.33
N ARG A 366 -17.90 -0.80 -21.16
CA ARG A 366 -18.90 -1.24 -20.18
C ARG A 366 -18.46 -0.97 -18.75
N VAL A 367 -17.18 -1.20 -18.42
CA VAL A 367 -16.63 -0.91 -17.08
C VAL A 367 -16.79 0.57 -16.73
N ILE A 368 -16.40 1.48 -17.63
CA ILE A 368 -16.54 2.92 -17.41
C ILE A 368 -18.02 3.34 -17.36
N ASN A 369 -18.87 2.73 -18.19
CA ASN A 369 -20.30 2.99 -18.17
C ASN A 369 -20.94 2.62 -16.83
N ASN A 370 -20.62 1.42 -16.31
CA ASN A 370 -21.13 0.93 -15.04
C ASN A 370 -20.66 1.80 -13.88
N LEU A 371 -19.37 2.17 -13.85
CA LEU A 371 -18.84 3.13 -12.89
C LEU A 371 -19.67 4.42 -12.86
N ARG A 372 -19.96 5.00 -14.03
CA ARG A 372 -20.70 6.27 -14.14
C ARG A 372 -22.18 6.15 -13.73
N ASN A 373 -22.74 4.94 -13.73
CA ASN A 373 -24.08 4.65 -13.23
C ASN A 373 -24.10 4.45 -11.71
N GLU A 374 -23.04 3.84 -11.16
CA GLU A 374 -22.91 3.56 -9.72
C GLU A 374 -22.45 4.79 -8.91
N LEU A 375 -21.60 5.63 -9.49
CA LEU A 375 -21.04 6.82 -8.84
C LEU A 375 -21.08 8.04 -9.77
N SER A 376 -21.70 9.12 -9.28
CA SER A 376 -21.72 10.40 -10.00
C SER A 376 -20.34 11.06 -10.01
N LEU A 377 -19.73 11.16 -11.19
CA LEU A 377 -18.42 11.79 -11.38
C LEU A 377 -18.46 13.32 -11.49
N LYS A 378 -19.63 13.97 -11.32
CA LYS A 378 -19.76 15.43 -11.47
C LYS A 378 -18.84 16.23 -10.55
N LYS A 379 -18.54 15.72 -9.35
CA LYS A 379 -17.62 16.34 -8.39
C LYS A 379 -16.15 16.15 -8.77
N TYR A 380 -15.86 15.27 -9.71
CA TYR A 380 -14.52 14.90 -10.18
C TYR A 380 -14.42 15.27 -11.66
N LEU A 381 -14.70 16.54 -12.01
CA LEU A 381 -14.86 16.99 -13.40
C LEU A 381 -13.68 16.58 -14.29
N PHE A 382 -12.45 16.73 -13.80
CA PHE A 382 -11.25 16.33 -14.55
C PHE A 382 -11.27 14.84 -14.90
N THR A 383 -11.59 13.99 -13.93
CA THR A 383 -11.74 12.53 -14.12
C THR A 383 -12.95 12.19 -15.01
N ASP A 384 -14.09 12.85 -14.86
CA ASP A 384 -15.28 12.62 -15.70
C ASP A 384 -14.97 12.90 -17.18
N VAL A 385 -14.24 13.98 -17.46
CA VAL A 385 -13.80 14.34 -18.81
C VAL A 385 -12.84 13.29 -19.37
N GLU A 386 -11.80 12.92 -18.63
CA GLU A 386 -10.85 11.89 -19.05
C GLU A 386 -11.55 10.56 -19.36
N PHE A 387 -12.43 10.11 -18.46
CA PHE A 387 -13.09 8.81 -18.60
C PHE A 387 -14.09 8.78 -19.74
N LYS A 388 -14.81 9.88 -19.98
CA LYS A 388 -15.67 9.98 -21.17
C LYS A 388 -14.87 10.00 -22.46
N LEU A 389 -13.69 10.61 -22.49
CA LEU A 389 -12.83 10.57 -23.68
C LEU A 389 -12.28 9.17 -23.92
N PHE A 390 -11.88 8.46 -22.85
CA PHE A 390 -11.46 7.08 -22.93
C PHE A 390 -12.60 6.16 -23.40
N GLN A 391 -13.80 6.35 -22.87
CA GLN A 391 -15.00 5.64 -23.29
C GLN A 391 -15.38 5.92 -24.75
N ALA A 392 -15.28 7.19 -25.19
CA ALA A 392 -15.53 7.57 -26.57
C ALA A 392 -14.52 6.95 -27.54
N LEU A 393 -13.25 6.86 -27.14
CA LEU A 393 -12.21 6.15 -27.90
C LEU A 393 -12.57 4.67 -28.09
N GLN A 394 -13.04 4.00 -27.04
CA GLN A 394 -13.47 2.60 -27.11
C GLN A 394 -14.67 2.44 -28.06
N TYR A 395 -15.65 3.34 -28.01
CA TYR A 395 -16.77 3.33 -28.97
C TYR A 395 -16.32 3.57 -30.42
N CYS A 396 -15.30 4.41 -30.66
CA CYS A 396 -14.70 4.53 -32.00
C CYS A 396 -14.14 3.20 -32.50
N PHE A 397 -13.45 2.43 -31.64
CA PHE A 397 -12.89 1.13 -32.04
C PHE A 397 -13.95 0.08 -32.35
N VAL A 398 -15.11 0.16 -31.69
CA VAL A 398 -16.26 -0.74 -31.91
C VAL A 398 -17.14 -0.26 -33.08
N GLY A 399 -16.95 0.96 -33.58
CA GLY A 399 -17.77 1.53 -34.67
C GLY A 399 -19.10 2.15 -34.22
N GLU A 400 -19.26 2.39 -32.91
CA GLU A 400 -20.44 3.00 -32.28
C GLU A 400 -20.38 4.55 -32.36
N ASP A 401 -20.34 5.08 -33.59
CA ASP A 401 -20.10 6.49 -33.88
C ASP A 401 -21.12 7.44 -33.19
N GLY A 402 -22.35 6.96 -32.99
CA GLY A 402 -23.43 7.70 -32.31
C GLY A 402 -23.15 7.90 -30.82
N LEU A 403 -22.77 6.82 -30.12
CA LEU A 403 -22.41 6.87 -28.70
C LEU A 403 -21.14 7.71 -28.48
N CYS A 404 -20.15 7.55 -29.35
CA CYS A 404 -18.97 8.40 -29.37
C CYS A 404 -19.37 9.89 -29.48
N SER A 405 -20.16 10.24 -30.50
CA SER A 405 -20.60 11.61 -30.74
C SER A 405 -21.36 12.21 -29.55
N GLN A 406 -22.21 11.42 -28.89
CA GLN A 406 -22.96 11.85 -27.71
C GLN A 406 -22.02 12.23 -26.56
N LEU A 407 -21.00 11.40 -26.28
CA LEU A 407 -20.00 11.70 -25.25
C LEU A 407 -19.21 12.96 -25.58
N LEU A 408 -18.74 13.11 -26.82
CA LEU A 408 -17.98 14.29 -27.25
C LEU A 408 -18.78 15.58 -27.12
N GLN A 409 -20.07 15.55 -27.42
CA GLN A 409 -20.95 16.71 -27.21
C GLN A 409 -21.17 17.00 -25.73
N SER A 410 -21.34 15.97 -24.90
CA SER A 410 -21.46 16.14 -23.45
C SER A 410 -20.20 16.79 -22.86
N ILE A 411 -19.01 16.31 -23.23
CA ILE A 411 -17.73 16.86 -22.76
C ILE A 411 -17.58 18.31 -23.21
N LYS A 412 -17.83 18.60 -24.51
CA LYS A 412 -17.72 19.96 -25.04
C LYS A 412 -18.59 20.97 -24.27
N ARG A 413 -19.79 20.56 -23.83
CA ARG A 413 -20.66 21.40 -23.00
C ARG A 413 -20.11 21.59 -21.58
N GLN A 414 -19.48 20.56 -21.01
CA GLN A 414 -18.93 20.60 -19.65
C GLN A 414 -17.70 21.51 -19.52
N ILE A 415 -16.84 21.55 -20.54
CA ILE A 415 -15.57 22.29 -20.49
C ILE A 415 -15.62 23.65 -21.19
N ASN A 416 -16.80 24.07 -21.67
CA ASN A 416 -16.96 25.26 -22.51
C ASN A 416 -16.41 26.54 -21.84
N ASP A 417 -16.62 26.65 -20.53
CA ASP A 417 -16.26 27.86 -19.78
C ASP A 417 -14.82 27.83 -19.24
N ASP A 418 -14.10 26.70 -19.45
CA ASP A 418 -12.72 26.49 -18.97
C ASP A 418 -11.85 25.81 -20.04
N GLU A 419 -12.05 26.17 -21.30
CA GLU A 419 -11.40 25.51 -22.45
C GLU A 419 -9.86 25.57 -22.37
N GLN A 420 -9.30 26.61 -21.75
CA GLN A 420 -7.86 26.73 -21.52
C GLN A 420 -7.32 25.61 -20.63
N THR A 421 -8.00 25.29 -19.53
CA THR A 421 -7.60 24.20 -18.63
C THR A 421 -7.71 22.84 -19.29
N PHE A 422 -8.65 22.68 -20.23
CA PHE A 422 -8.94 21.43 -20.92
C PHE A 422 -8.39 21.39 -22.37
N THR A 423 -7.30 22.09 -22.64
CA THR A 423 -6.70 22.15 -24.00
C THR A 423 -6.44 20.75 -24.58
N SER A 424 -5.83 19.84 -23.81
CA SER A 424 -5.57 18.46 -24.23
C SER A 424 -6.86 17.70 -24.56
N ALA A 425 -7.91 17.89 -23.75
CA ALA A 425 -9.23 17.31 -24.01
C ALA A 425 -9.82 17.84 -25.31
N SER A 426 -9.73 19.15 -25.56
CA SER A 426 -10.21 19.77 -26.80
C SER A 426 -9.50 19.25 -28.05
N ILE A 427 -8.18 19.00 -27.98
CA ILE A 427 -7.43 18.37 -29.08
C ILE A 427 -7.87 16.91 -29.26
N PHE A 428 -8.03 16.15 -28.17
CA PHE A 428 -8.49 14.76 -28.25
C PHE A 428 -9.93 14.63 -28.79
N ILE A 429 -10.82 15.58 -28.49
CA ILE A 429 -12.15 15.67 -29.12
C ILE A 429 -12.01 15.87 -30.63
N LYS A 430 -11.08 16.72 -31.10
CA LYS A 430 -10.83 16.90 -32.54
C LYS A 430 -10.31 15.61 -33.17
N PHE A 431 -9.44 14.89 -32.47
CA PHE A 431 -8.93 13.58 -32.89
C PHE A 431 -10.07 12.57 -33.10
N LEU A 432 -10.93 12.37 -32.08
CA LEU A 432 -12.05 11.42 -32.18
C LEU A 432 -13.08 11.83 -33.24
N LYS A 433 -13.35 13.14 -33.40
CA LYS A 433 -14.21 13.64 -34.49
C LYS A 433 -13.65 13.35 -35.88
N ALA A 434 -12.33 13.43 -36.06
CA ALA A 434 -11.68 13.06 -37.30
C ALA A 434 -11.76 11.54 -37.53
N ALA A 435 -11.67 10.74 -36.46
CA ALA A 435 -11.76 9.28 -36.53
C ALA A 435 -13.15 8.78 -36.98
N ILE A 436 -14.25 9.44 -36.57
CA ILE A 436 -15.61 9.05 -37.00
C ILE A 436 -16.03 9.68 -38.34
N LYS A 437 -15.32 10.70 -38.83
CA LYS A 437 -15.67 11.36 -40.10
C LYS A 437 -15.38 10.42 -41.29
N PRO A 438 -16.31 10.29 -42.25
CA PRO A 438 -16.03 9.61 -43.52
C PRO A 438 -14.97 10.38 -44.30
N GLU A 439 -13.85 9.72 -44.60
CA GLU A 439 -12.72 10.28 -45.35
C GLU A 439 -11.92 9.13 -45.98
N GLU A 440 -11.19 9.41 -47.07
CA GLU A 440 -10.32 8.43 -47.72
C GLU A 440 -9.27 7.90 -46.73
N PHE A 441 -9.12 6.57 -46.63
CA PHE A 441 -8.32 5.90 -45.61
C PHE A 441 -6.92 6.49 -45.43
N ARG A 442 -6.15 6.67 -46.51
CA ARG A 442 -4.78 7.20 -46.44
C ARG A 442 -4.72 8.64 -45.92
N LYS A 443 -5.66 9.49 -46.36
CA LYS A 443 -5.77 10.88 -45.89
C LYS A 443 -6.17 10.93 -44.42
N LYS A 444 -7.11 10.06 -44.03
CA LYS A 444 -7.61 9.94 -42.66
C LYS A 444 -6.49 9.51 -41.70
N VAL A 445 -5.72 8.48 -42.03
CA VAL A 445 -4.57 8.02 -41.22
C VAL A 445 -3.55 9.15 -41.04
N LYS A 446 -3.17 9.85 -42.13
CA LYS A 446 -2.23 10.97 -42.06
C LYS A 446 -2.73 12.06 -41.10
N ARG A 447 -4.00 12.44 -41.25
CA ARG A 447 -4.63 13.46 -40.41
C ARG A 447 -4.73 13.05 -38.93
N LEU A 448 -5.05 11.78 -38.67
CA LEU A 448 -5.11 11.26 -37.30
C LEU A 448 -3.72 11.31 -36.63
N ASN A 449 -2.66 10.93 -37.35
CA ASN A 449 -1.29 11.04 -36.86
C ASN A 449 -0.92 12.50 -36.55
N GLU A 450 -1.22 13.44 -37.44
CA GLU A 450 -0.95 14.86 -37.23
C GLU A 450 -1.63 15.40 -35.95
N ILE A 451 -2.91 15.06 -35.74
CA ILE A 451 -3.65 15.51 -34.56
C ILE A 451 -3.17 14.80 -33.29
N TYR A 452 -2.85 13.50 -33.36
CA TYR A 452 -2.37 12.74 -32.21
C TYR A 452 -0.99 13.23 -31.74
N ASN A 453 -0.10 13.57 -32.66
CA ASN A 453 1.18 14.19 -32.32
C ASN A 453 0.98 15.55 -31.61
N ALA A 454 0.09 16.40 -32.14
CA ALA A 454 -0.27 17.66 -31.49
C ALA A 454 -0.91 17.45 -30.10
N PHE A 455 -1.68 16.37 -29.92
CA PHE A 455 -2.19 15.98 -28.61
C PHE A 455 -1.03 15.61 -27.67
N GLN A 456 -0.10 14.75 -28.09
CA GLN A 456 1.03 14.34 -27.25
C GLN A 456 1.90 15.53 -26.83
N GLU A 457 2.15 16.49 -27.73
CA GLU A 457 2.90 17.71 -27.41
C GLU A 457 2.17 18.61 -26.39
N SER A 458 0.85 18.73 -26.52
CA SER A 458 0.04 19.53 -25.59
C SER A 458 -0.25 18.81 -24.26
N ASN A 459 -0.20 17.47 -24.25
CA ASN A 459 -0.65 16.64 -23.14
C ASN A 459 0.49 16.36 -22.16
N ALA A 460 1.03 17.44 -21.58
CA ALA A 460 2.14 17.40 -20.63
C ALA A 460 1.76 18.00 -19.27
N GLY A 461 2.49 17.59 -18.23
CA GLY A 461 2.37 18.14 -16.87
C GLY A 461 1.12 17.69 -16.11
N GLY A 462 0.80 18.39 -15.02
CA GLY A 462 -0.25 18.01 -14.06
C GLY A 462 -1.70 18.03 -14.59
N ARG A 463 -1.91 18.53 -15.81
CA ARG A 463 -3.22 18.57 -16.51
C ARG A 463 -3.28 17.61 -17.70
N GLY A 464 -2.28 16.73 -17.85
CA GLY A 464 -2.33 15.65 -18.82
C GLY A 464 -3.50 14.70 -18.55
N ILE A 465 -4.10 14.19 -19.61
CA ILE A 465 -5.17 13.18 -19.60
C ILE A 465 -4.74 11.97 -20.42
N LEU A 466 -5.34 10.81 -20.19
CA LEU A 466 -5.13 9.60 -21.01
C LEU A 466 -3.66 9.23 -21.15
N TRP A 467 -2.86 9.47 -20.11
CA TRP A 467 -1.42 9.17 -20.10
C TRP A 467 -1.15 7.67 -20.33
N TYR A 468 -2.13 6.83 -19.99
CA TYR A 468 -2.15 5.39 -20.19
C TYR A 468 -2.63 4.97 -21.59
N VAL A 469 -2.86 5.88 -22.54
CA VAL A 469 -3.31 5.56 -23.91
C VAL A 469 -2.18 5.80 -24.91
N LYS A 470 -1.63 4.70 -25.43
CA LYS A 470 -0.65 4.72 -26.52
C LYS A 470 -1.29 4.20 -27.80
N LEU A 471 -1.48 5.09 -28.77
CA LEU A 471 -2.01 4.74 -30.09
C LEU A 471 -0.85 4.56 -31.06
N ASP A 472 -0.46 3.31 -31.31
CA ASP A 472 0.52 2.98 -32.34
C ASP A 472 -0.09 3.06 -33.75
N ASP A 473 0.75 2.86 -34.77
CA ASP A 473 0.32 2.88 -36.17
C ASP A 473 -0.79 1.86 -36.47
N ALA A 474 -0.80 0.71 -35.79
CA ALA A 474 -1.81 -0.32 -35.99
C ALA A 474 -3.16 0.13 -35.42
N MET A 475 -3.17 0.72 -34.23
CA MET A 475 -4.36 1.26 -33.59
C MET A 475 -4.92 2.45 -34.36
N ILE A 476 -4.08 3.36 -34.87
CA ILE A 476 -4.55 4.50 -35.67
C ILE A 476 -5.15 4.03 -37.00
N ARG A 477 -4.57 3.02 -37.65
CA ARG A 477 -5.17 2.39 -38.85
C ARG A 477 -6.51 1.74 -38.54
N ARG A 478 -6.63 1.06 -37.38
CA ARG A 478 -7.90 0.48 -36.93
C ARG A 478 -8.95 1.55 -36.64
N LEU A 479 -8.58 2.69 -36.06
CA LEU A 479 -9.48 3.84 -35.87
C LEU A 479 -9.91 4.47 -37.20
N ALA A 480 -9.04 4.50 -38.20
CA ALA A 480 -9.38 5.05 -39.51
C ALA A 480 -10.43 4.20 -40.24
N ASN A 481 -10.44 2.89 -39.98
CA ASN A 481 -11.41 1.95 -40.53
C ASN A 481 -11.83 0.92 -39.45
N PRO A 482 -12.75 1.27 -38.54
CA PRO A 482 -13.24 0.35 -37.52
C PRO A 482 -13.87 -0.86 -38.21
N ILE A 483 -13.47 -2.07 -37.80
CA ILE A 483 -14.15 -3.28 -38.26
C ILE A 483 -15.55 -3.22 -37.66
N LYS A 484 -16.55 -2.98 -38.51
CA LYS A 484 -17.96 -3.10 -38.15
C LYS A 484 -18.30 -4.58 -38.29
N ASP A 485 -18.30 -5.30 -37.17
CA ASP A 485 -18.85 -6.65 -37.13
C ASP A 485 -20.38 -6.60 -37.36
#